data_AF-A0A7V0JCI5-F1
#
_entry.id   AF-A0A7V0JCI5-F1
#
_cell.length_a   1.000
_cell.length_b   1.000
_cell.length_c   1.000
_cell.angle_alpha   90.00
_cell.angle_beta   90.00
_cell.angle_gamma   90.00
#
_symmetry.space_group_name_H-M   'P 1'
#
loop_
_entity.id
_entity.type
_entity.pdbx_description
1 polymer ?
#
loop_
_entity_poly.entity_id
_entity_poly.type
_entity_poly.pdbx_seq_one_letter_code
_entity_poly.pdbx_strand_id
1 'polypeptide(L)'
;MGSLFSLFVVIVLILMAVAGIKVANMQFFFGVVLPYAAVIIFILGVIGKALKWGRSPVPFKIPTTCGQQKSLPWIRQNKLDNPSSALGVIGRMLLEVLLFRSLFGNTTVELKEGPKLAHGSTKWLWLGGLAFHWSFLVVLLRHTRLFMDPPPAFLQKIEVMDGFLQIGLPGLFISGVVLLAAATYLFLRRVFIPQVRYISLPADYFPLFLIIAIAVSGILMRYFIKVDVVSIKGLTLGLFSLNASVPEGIGVLFYVHLFLVSILLAYIPFSKLMHFGGVFLSPTRNLANDSRVKRHINPWNYPVKLHTYEEYEDEFRDKMKEAGLPLDKE
;
A
#
# COMPACT_ATOMS: atom_id res chain seq x y z
N MET A 1 24.97 -6.64 -3.37
CA MET A 1 25.37 -5.29 -2.88
C MET A 1 24.22 -4.50 -2.28
N GLY A 2 23.06 -4.37 -2.96
CA GLY A 2 21.96 -3.52 -2.46
C GLY A 2 21.42 -3.85 -1.06
N SER A 3 21.27 -5.14 -0.71
CA SER A 3 20.79 -5.54 0.62
C SER A 3 21.74 -5.15 1.76
N LEU A 4 23.06 -5.32 1.60
CA LEU A 4 24.04 -4.97 2.62
C LEU A 4 24.08 -3.45 2.85
N PHE A 5 24.01 -2.67 1.77
CA PHE A 5 23.91 -1.21 1.86
C PHE A 5 22.67 -0.78 2.63
N SER A 6 21.50 -1.31 2.30
CA SER A 6 20.25 -1.00 3.01
C SER A 6 20.29 -1.38 4.49
N LEU A 7 20.88 -2.53 4.82
CA LEU A 7 21.07 -2.96 6.21
C LEU A 7 22.00 -1.99 6.96
N PHE A 8 23.14 -1.64 6.34
CA PHE A 8 24.09 -0.69 6.90
C PHE A 8 23.43 0.66 7.20
N VAL A 9 22.64 1.20 6.28
CA VAL A 9 21.89 2.45 6.49
C VAL A 9 20.97 2.35 7.72
N VAL A 10 20.23 1.25 7.87
CA VAL A 10 19.34 1.07 9.05
C VAL A 10 20.13 0.96 10.35
N ILE A 11 21.28 0.27 10.34
CA ILE A 11 22.18 0.20 11.50
C ILE A 11 22.70 1.61 11.87
N VAL A 12 23.14 2.38 10.88
CA VAL A 12 23.59 3.76 11.10
C VAL A 12 22.47 4.62 11.68
N LEU A 13 21.23 4.50 11.20
CA LEU A 13 20.07 5.20 11.77
C LEU A 13 19.85 4.83 13.25
N ILE A 14 19.94 3.53 13.59
CA ILE A 14 19.82 3.08 14.99
C ILE A 14 20.93 3.68 15.85
N LEU A 15 22.20 3.59 15.39
CA LEU A 15 23.35 4.12 16.12
C LEU A 15 23.26 5.64 16.30
N MET A 16 22.79 6.36 15.29
CA MET A 16 22.55 7.80 15.33
C MET A 16 21.52 8.16 16.41
N ALA A 17 20.40 7.43 16.48
CA ALA A 17 19.40 7.65 17.53
C ALA A 17 19.95 7.32 18.93
N VAL A 18 20.69 6.22 19.07
CA VAL A 18 21.30 5.86 20.36
C VAL A 18 22.31 6.92 20.82
N ALA A 19 23.18 7.39 19.93
CA ALA A 19 24.16 8.43 20.22
C ALA A 19 23.49 9.77 20.56
N GLY A 20 22.49 10.17 19.77
CA GLY A 20 21.74 11.41 20.00
C GLY A 20 21.05 11.47 21.36
N ILE A 21 20.53 10.33 21.85
CA ILE A 21 19.87 10.27 23.15
C ILE A 21 20.87 10.07 24.30
N LYS A 22 21.78 9.09 24.19
CA LYS A 22 22.69 8.74 25.31
C LYS A 22 23.86 9.69 25.49
N VAL A 23 24.38 10.25 24.40
CA VAL A 23 25.61 11.06 24.43
C VAL A 23 25.28 12.54 24.36
N ALA A 24 24.35 12.93 23.47
CA ALA A 24 24.07 14.33 23.18
C ALA A 24 22.84 14.90 23.93
N ASN A 25 22.10 14.08 24.71
CA ASN A 25 20.89 14.50 25.44
C ASN A 25 19.89 15.28 24.56
N MET A 26 19.64 14.78 23.35
CA MET A 26 18.77 15.43 22.36
C MET A 26 17.31 14.94 22.44
N GLN A 27 16.78 14.64 23.64
CA GLN A 27 15.45 14.03 23.80
C GLN A 27 14.34 14.90 23.19
N PHE A 28 14.43 16.23 23.30
CA PHE A 28 13.47 17.14 22.69
C PHE A 28 13.47 17.07 21.15
N PHE A 29 14.64 17.00 20.54
CA PHE A 29 14.74 16.91 19.08
C PHE A 29 14.13 15.60 18.56
N PHE A 30 14.50 14.46 19.14
CA PHE A 30 14.01 13.14 18.73
C PHE A 30 12.56 12.88 19.15
N GLY A 31 12.10 13.45 20.26
CA GLY A 31 10.77 13.27 20.81
C GLY A 31 9.72 14.22 20.23
N VAL A 32 10.11 15.40 19.75
CA VAL A 32 9.18 16.47 19.35
C VAL A 32 9.44 16.97 17.94
N VAL A 33 10.62 17.56 17.69
CA VAL A 33 10.92 18.23 16.43
C VAL A 33 10.85 17.25 15.25
N LEU A 34 11.47 16.08 15.41
CA LEU A 34 11.60 15.09 14.36
C LEU A 34 10.27 14.43 13.99
N PRO A 35 9.42 13.98 14.95
CA PRO A 35 8.07 13.53 14.63
C PRO A 35 7.23 14.57 13.88
N TYR A 36 7.27 15.84 14.27
CA TYR A 36 6.54 16.89 13.54
C TYR A 36 7.07 17.06 12.11
N ALA A 37 8.39 17.13 11.94
CA ALA A 37 9.00 17.23 10.62
C ALA A 37 8.60 16.04 9.74
N ALA A 38 8.61 14.82 10.28
CA ALA A 38 8.19 13.62 9.57
C ALA A 38 6.72 13.70 9.13
N VAL A 39 5.81 14.11 10.02
CA VAL A 39 4.38 14.29 9.70
C VAL A 39 4.18 15.33 8.60
N ILE A 40 4.85 16.47 8.66
CA ILE A 40 4.77 17.51 7.63
C ILE A 40 5.26 16.97 6.28
N ILE A 41 6.44 16.33 6.26
CA ILE A 41 7.00 15.73 5.04
C ILE A 41 6.05 14.67 4.46
N PHE A 42 5.48 13.83 5.31
CA PHE A 42 4.51 12.80 4.90
C PHE A 42 3.27 13.43 4.27
N ILE A 43 2.63 14.39 4.94
CA ILE A 43 1.41 15.03 4.45
C ILE A 43 1.67 15.75 3.12
N LEU A 44 2.70 16.60 3.06
CA LEU A 44 3.03 17.34 1.84
C LEU A 44 3.41 16.40 0.69
N GLY A 45 4.19 15.37 0.99
CA GLY A 45 4.60 14.36 0.01
C GLY A 45 3.42 13.55 -0.54
N VAL A 46 2.49 13.13 0.32
CA VAL A 46 1.27 12.41 -0.07
C VAL A 46 0.37 13.30 -0.93
N ILE A 47 0.13 14.55 -0.53
CA ILE A 47 -0.63 15.52 -1.32
C ILE A 47 0.01 15.71 -2.69
N GLY A 48 1.33 15.94 -2.74
CA GLY A 48 2.06 16.11 -3.99
C GLY A 48 1.94 14.90 -4.93
N LYS A 49 2.01 13.68 -4.40
CA LYS A 49 1.79 12.44 -5.18
C LYS A 49 0.35 12.32 -5.67
N ALA A 50 -0.62 12.54 -4.80
CA ALA A 50 -2.04 12.46 -5.14
C ALA A 50 -2.41 13.46 -6.24
N LEU A 51 -1.94 14.72 -6.15
CA LEU A 51 -2.15 15.73 -7.18
C LEU A 51 -1.47 15.34 -8.49
N LYS A 52 -0.23 14.84 -8.46
CA LYS A 52 0.48 14.39 -9.66
C LYS A 52 -0.28 13.27 -10.38
N TRP A 53 -0.77 12.28 -9.65
CA TRP A 53 -1.52 11.17 -10.21
C TRP A 53 -2.92 11.59 -10.66
N GLY A 54 -3.63 12.41 -9.89
CA GLY A 54 -4.96 12.90 -10.23
C GLY A 54 -4.97 13.80 -11.48
N ARG A 55 -3.88 14.51 -11.75
CA ARG A 55 -3.68 15.29 -12.99
C ARG A 55 -3.26 14.43 -14.18
N SER A 56 -2.94 13.15 -13.97
CA SER A 56 -2.54 12.28 -15.06
C SER A 56 -3.75 11.94 -15.93
N PRO A 57 -3.73 12.28 -17.23
CA PRO A 57 -4.86 12.01 -18.12
C PRO A 57 -5.07 10.50 -18.31
N VAL A 58 -6.32 10.10 -18.49
CA VAL A 58 -6.70 8.72 -18.78
C VAL A 58 -7.37 8.68 -20.15
N PRO A 59 -6.57 8.61 -21.24
CA PRO A 59 -7.10 8.69 -22.60
C PRO A 59 -7.99 7.50 -22.97
N PHE A 60 -7.74 6.34 -22.38
CA PHE A 60 -8.45 5.11 -22.66
C PHE A 60 -8.89 4.40 -21.39
N LYS A 61 -10.02 3.68 -21.46
CA LYS A 61 -10.37 2.68 -20.44
C LYS A 61 -9.50 1.45 -20.65
N ILE A 62 -8.54 1.27 -19.75
CA ILE A 62 -7.58 0.14 -19.76
C ILE A 62 -7.72 -0.77 -18.52
N PRO A 63 -8.93 -1.13 -18.05
CA PRO A 63 -9.05 -2.01 -16.90
C PRO A 63 -8.43 -3.37 -17.22
N THR A 64 -7.57 -3.87 -16.32
CA THR A 64 -7.05 -5.24 -16.44
C THR A 64 -8.19 -6.22 -16.19
N THR A 65 -8.39 -7.13 -17.14
CA THR A 65 -9.43 -8.17 -17.09
C THR A 65 -8.80 -9.51 -16.77
N CYS A 66 -9.26 -10.18 -15.70
CA CYS A 66 -8.78 -11.51 -15.31
C CYS A 66 -9.88 -12.57 -15.43
N GLY A 67 -10.99 -12.26 -16.13
CA GLY A 67 -12.13 -13.16 -16.27
C GLY A 67 -13.05 -12.77 -17.43
N GLN A 68 -14.10 -13.56 -17.61
CA GLN A 68 -15.04 -13.41 -18.73
C GLN A 68 -15.78 -12.08 -18.70
N GLN A 69 -15.71 -11.33 -19.81
CA GLN A 69 -16.40 -10.05 -19.98
C GLN A 69 -17.91 -10.22 -20.21
N LYS A 70 -18.68 -9.17 -19.95
CA LYS A 70 -20.09 -9.11 -20.34
C LYS A 70 -20.17 -9.13 -21.87
N SER A 71 -20.83 -10.14 -22.41
CA SER A 71 -20.99 -10.32 -23.86
C SER A 71 -22.41 -10.79 -24.16
N LEU A 72 -22.61 -12.08 -24.37
CA LEU A 72 -23.90 -12.66 -24.76
C LEU A 72 -24.66 -13.19 -23.53
N PRO A 73 -26.01 -13.21 -23.53
CA PRO A 73 -26.81 -13.59 -22.36
C PRO A 73 -26.49 -14.98 -21.77
N TRP A 74 -26.03 -15.91 -22.61
CA TRP A 74 -25.68 -17.28 -22.20
C TRP A 74 -24.23 -17.43 -21.71
N ILE A 75 -23.39 -16.41 -21.87
CA ILE A 75 -22.00 -16.44 -21.39
C ILE A 75 -21.95 -15.77 -20.02
N ARG A 76 -21.69 -16.56 -18.98
CA ARG A 76 -21.61 -16.06 -17.60
C ARG A 76 -20.43 -15.10 -17.44
N GLN A 77 -20.75 -13.82 -17.19
CA GLN A 77 -19.76 -12.80 -16.86
C GLN A 77 -19.13 -13.06 -15.49
N ASN A 78 -17.82 -12.83 -15.38
CA ASN A 78 -17.16 -12.70 -14.09
C ASN A 78 -17.23 -11.23 -13.61
N LYS A 79 -18.21 -10.93 -12.74
CA LYS A 79 -18.53 -9.55 -12.33
C LYS A 79 -17.44 -8.85 -11.51
N LEU A 80 -16.53 -9.61 -10.88
CA LEU A 80 -15.49 -9.06 -10.00
C LEU A 80 -14.13 -8.98 -10.70
N ASP A 81 -13.77 -10.00 -11.48
CA ASP A 81 -12.50 -10.03 -12.21
C ASP A 81 -12.60 -9.33 -13.59
N ASN A 82 -13.84 -9.03 -14.04
CA ASN A 82 -14.13 -8.24 -15.23
C ASN A 82 -15.41 -7.37 -15.03
N PRO A 83 -15.34 -6.35 -14.16
CA PRO A 83 -16.50 -5.56 -13.77
C PRO A 83 -16.97 -4.65 -14.91
N SER A 84 -18.26 -4.72 -15.25
CA SER A 84 -18.89 -3.83 -16.24
C SER A 84 -19.75 -2.72 -15.61
N SER A 85 -19.63 -2.50 -14.30
CA SER A 85 -20.39 -1.49 -13.54
C SER A 85 -19.55 -0.94 -12.39
N ALA A 86 -19.91 0.25 -11.90
CA ALA A 86 -19.22 0.90 -10.78
C ALA A 86 -19.22 0.03 -9.50
N LEU A 87 -20.35 -0.62 -9.18
CA LEU A 87 -20.43 -1.53 -8.03
C LEU A 87 -19.49 -2.74 -8.17
N GLY A 88 -19.35 -3.29 -9.38
CA GLY A 88 -18.40 -4.36 -9.65
C GLY A 88 -16.95 -3.91 -9.44
N VAL A 89 -16.63 -2.68 -9.85
CA VAL A 89 -15.30 -2.08 -9.61
C VAL A 89 -15.03 -1.89 -8.13
N ILE A 90 -16.00 -1.39 -7.36
CA ILE A 90 -15.87 -1.26 -5.89
C ILE A 90 -15.61 -2.64 -5.26
N GLY A 91 -16.39 -3.66 -5.63
CA GLY A 91 -16.19 -5.02 -5.15
C GLY A 91 -14.80 -5.57 -5.50
N ARG A 92 -14.34 -5.37 -6.73
CA ARG A 92 -12.97 -5.71 -7.15
C ARG A 92 -11.93 -5.01 -6.28
N MET A 93 -12.05 -3.69 -6.13
CA MET A 93 -11.10 -2.88 -5.37
C MET A 93 -11.02 -3.31 -3.91
N LEU A 94 -12.16 -3.62 -3.27
CA LEU A 94 -12.19 -4.16 -1.91
C LEU A 94 -11.42 -5.48 -1.82
N LEU A 95 -11.64 -6.42 -2.74
CA LEU A 95 -10.96 -7.71 -2.74
C LEU A 95 -9.47 -7.59 -3.10
N GLU A 96 -9.10 -6.62 -3.93
CA GLU A 96 -7.71 -6.33 -4.25
C GLU A 96 -6.97 -5.71 -3.05
N VAL A 97 -7.58 -4.77 -2.33
CA VAL A 97 -6.94 -4.10 -1.19
C VAL A 97 -6.92 -5.00 0.05
N LEU A 98 -8.02 -5.68 0.35
CA LEU A 98 -8.16 -6.45 1.59
C LEU A 98 -7.62 -7.87 1.49
N LEU A 99 -7.70 -8.49 0.30
CA LEU A 99 -7.41 -9.92 0.12
C LEU A 99 -6.40 -10.22 -0.99
N PHE A 100 -5.82 -9.23 -1.66
CA PHE A 100 -4.90 -9.42 -2.80
C PHE A 100 -5.40 -10.49 -3.79
N ARG A 101 -6.69 -10.42 -4.15
CA ARG A 101 -7.37 -11.45 -4.95
C ARG A 101 -6.62 -11.81 -6.24
N SER A 102 -6.17 -10.81 -7.00
CA SER A 102 -5.37 -11.05 -8.22
C SER A 102 -4.10 -11.85 -7.96
N LEU A 103 -3.42 -11.62 -6.83
CA LEU A 103 -2.21 -12.34 -6.45
C LEU A 103 -2.51 -13.79 -6.04
N PHE A 104 -3.68 -14.05 -5.42
CA PHE A 104 -4.09 -15.41 -5.07
C PHE A 104 -4.32 -16.30 -6.28
N GLY A 105 -4.89 -15.73 -7.35
CA GLY A 105 -5.19 -16.43 -8.61
C GLY A 105 -4.03 -16.46 -9.60
N ASN A 106 -2.86 -15.92 -9.25
CA ASN A 106 -1.73 -15.85 -10.17
C ASN A 106 -1.01 -17.21 -10.28
N THR A 107 -0.63 -17.59 -11.49
CA THR A 107 0.03 -18.87 -11.79
C THR A 107 1.34 -18.59 -12.50
N THR A 108 2.44 -19.13 -11.98
CA THR A 108 3.76 -19.06 -12.63
C THR A 108 3.95 -20.28 -13.52
N VAL A 109 4.46 -20.10 -14.73
CA VAL A 109 4.80 -21.21 -15.63
C VAL A 109 6.30 -21.44 -15.56
N GLU A 110 6.71 -22.66 -15.25
CA GLU A 110 8.11 -23.08 -15.16
C GLU A 110 8.33 -24.25 -16.14
N LEU A 111 9.38 -24.19 -16.96
CA LEU A 111 9.85 -25.36 -17.67
C LEU A 111 10.63 -26.24 -16.67
N LYS A 112 10.10 -27.42 -16.36
CA LYS A 112 10.89 -28.47 -15.70
C LYS A 112 11.63 -29.29 -16.76
N GLU A 113 12.65 -30.04 -16.33
CA GLU A 113 13.50 -30.85 -17.22
C GLU A 113 12.69 -31.59 -18.30
N GLY A 114 13.00 -31.28 -19.56
CA GLY A 114 12.25 -31.75 -20.75
C GLY A 114 11.14 -30.79 -21.22
N PRO A 115 10.19 -31.25 -22.07
CA PRO A 115 9.10 -30.43 -22.60
C PRO A 115 7.91 -30.33 -21.61
N LYS A 116 8.16 -30.32 -20.29
CA LYS A 116 7.11 -30.32 -19.26
C LYS A 116 6.94 -28.94 -18.65
N LEU A 117 5.81 -28.31 -18.94
CA LEU A 117 5.37 -27.09 -18.28
C LEU A 117 4.80 -27.44 -16.90
N ALA A 118 5.45 -26.94 -15.85
CA ALA A 118 4.95 -26.95 -14.49
C ALA A 118 4.30 -25.60 -14.16
N HIS A 119 3.19 -25.65 -13.43
CA HIS A 119 2.51 -24.44 -12.95
C HIS A 119 2.79 -24.25 -11.45
N GLY A 120 3.65 -23.29 -11.12
CA GLY A 120 3.90 -22.86 -9.75
C GLY A 120 2.77 -21.95 -9.24
N SER A 121 2.52 -22.01 -7.93
CA SER A 121 1.48 -21.23 -7.24
C SER A 121 2.08 -20.05 -6.48
N THR A 122 1.48 -18.88 -6.59
CA THR A 122 1.87 -17.68 -5.82
C THR A 122 1.26 -17.62 -4.42
N LYS A 123 0.55 -18.68 -3.97
CA LYS A 123 -0.18 -18.71 -2.69
C LYS A 123 0.68 -18.42 -1.46
N TRP A 124 1.95 -18.82 -1.47
CA TRP A 124 2.87 -18.51 -0.35
C TRP A 124 3.23 -17.01 -0.28
N LEU A 125 3.44 -16.37 -1.44
CA LEU A 125 3.63 -14.93 -1.51
C LEU A 125 2.34 -14.20 -1.11
N TRP A 126 1.19 -14.70 -1.54
CA TRP A 126 -0.11 -14.17 -1.14
C TRP A 126 -0.29 -14.23 0.38
N LEU A 127 -0.04 -15.39 1.00
CA LEU A 127 -0.17 -15.57 2.45
C LEU A 127 0.78 -14.66 3.23
N GLY A 128 2.07 -14.66 2.87
CA GLY A 128 3.07 -13.80 3.52
C GLY A 128 2.79 -12.31 3.32
N GLY A 129 2.35 -11.92 2.13
CA GLY A 129 1.93 -10.55 1.84
C GLY A 129 0.70 -10.14 2.65
N LEU A 130 -0.32 -10.98 2.70
CA LEU A 130 -1.56 -10.71 3.44
C LEU A 130 -1.31 -10.65 4.94
N ALA A 131 -0.55 -11.60 5.49
CA ALA A 131 -0.13 -11.61 6.88
C ALA A 131 0.62 -10.34 7.26
N PHE A 132 1.57 -9.90 6.43
CA PHE A 132 2.30 -8.64 6.63
C PHE A 132 1.36 -7.43 6.68
N HIS A 133 0.46 -7.26 5.71
CA HIS A 133 -0.38 -6.06 5.63
C HIS A 133 -1.44 -5.99 6.73
N TRP A 134 -2.09 -7.12 7.04
CA TRP A 134 -3.09 -7.15 8.12
C TRP A 134 -2.45 -6.97 9.50
N SER A 135 -1.31 -7.61 9.76
CA SER A 135 -0.59 -7.42 11.01
C SER A 135 -0.09 -5.97 11.15
N PHE A 136 0.46 -5.39 10.09
CA PHE A 136 0.86 -3.97 10.07
C PHE A 136 -0.34 -3.05 10.36
N LEU A 137 -1.49 -3.28 9.70
CA LEU A 137 -2.71 -2.49 9.91
C LEU A 137 -3.21 -2.61 11.36
N VAL A 138 -3.30 -3.82 11.90
CA VAL A 138 -3.74 -4.05 13.29
C VAL A 138 -2.80 -3.38 14.29
N VAL A 139 -1.48 -3.51 14.07
CA VAL A 139 -0.47 -2.82 14.89
C VAL A 139 -0.70 -1.31 14.81
N LEU A 140 -0.84 -0.73 13.62
CA LEU A 140 -1.06 0.71 13.43
C LEU A 140 -2.35 1.19 14.11
N LEU A 141 -3.47 0.49 13.93
CA LEU A 141 -4.74 0.80 14.60
C LEU A 141 -4.60 0.76 16.11
N ARG A 142 -3.90 -0.24 16.66
CA ARG A 142 -3.66 -0.30 18.10
C ARG A 142 -2.76 0.84 18.59
N HIS A 143 -1.82 1.32 17.77
CA HIS A 143 -0.99 2.47 18.14
C HIS A 143 -1.80 3.76 18.26
N THR A 144 -2.94 3.90 17.55
CA THR A 144 -3.77 5.12 17.66
C THR A 144 -4.32 5.33 19.07
N ARG A 145 -4.37 4.29 19.91
CA ARG A 145 -4.77 4.39 21.33
C ARG A 145 -3.90 5.35 22.13
N LEU A 146 -2.63 5.54 21.73
CA LEU A 146 -1.69 6.43 22.42
C LEU A 146 -1.99 7.91 22.14
N PHE A 147 -2.79 8.19 21.11
CA PHE A 147 -3.12 9.54 20.66
C PHE A 147 -4.52 9.98 21.11
N MET A 148 -5.24 9.14 21.86
CA MET A 148 -6.64 9.39 22.25
C MET A 148 -6.87 9.05 23.72
N ASP A 149 -7.60 9.89 24.43
CA ASP A 149 -8.03 9.63 25.80
C ASP A 149 -9.47 10.11 26.05
N PRO A 150 -10.44 9.20 26.29
CA PRO A 150 -10.31 7.74 26.28
C PRO A 150 -10.19 7.16 24.86
N PRO A 151 -9.58 5.98 24.69
CA PRO A 151 -9.52 5.30 23.39
C PRO A 151 -10.91 4.77 22.96
N PRO A 152 -11.27 4.85 21.67
CA PRO A 152 -12.53 4.31 21.15
C PRO A 152 -12.77 2.83 21.46
N ALA A 153 -14.01 2.46 21.74
CA ALA A 153 -14.39 1.10 22.13
C ALA A 153 -14.03 0.01 21.09
N PHE A 154 -14.01 0.33 19.79
CA PHE A 154 -13.63 -0.64 18.76
C PHE A 154 -12.15 -1.04 18.85
N LEU A 155 -11.27 -0.16 19.35
CA LEU A 155 -9.85 -0.49 19.56
C LEU A 155 -9.68 -1.56 20.64
N GLN A 156 -10.52 -1.52 21.68
CA GLN A 156 -10.53 -2.53 22.74
C GLN A 156 -10.89 -3.91 22.16
N LYS A 157 -11.87 -3.98 21.25
CA LYS A 157 -12.22 -5.23 20.56
C LYS A 157 -11.05 -5.78 19.75
N ILE A 158 -10.35 -4.92 19.01
CA ILE A 158 -9.14 -5.30 18.25
C ILE A 158 -8.06 -5.85 19.20
N GLU A 159 -7.81 -5.20 20.33
CA GLU A 159 -6.81 -5.65 21.30
C GLU A 159 -7.17 -7.01 21.91
N VAL A 160 -8.43 -7.22 22.29
CA VAL A 160 -8.89 -8.53 22.81
C VAL A 160 -8.72 -9.62 21.76
N MET A 161 -9.11 -9.36 20.51
CA MET A 161 -8.92 -10.31 19.42
C MET A 161 -7.45 -10.58 19.11
N ASP A 162 -6.58 -9.58 19.19
CA ASP A 162 -5.15 -9.72 18.89
C ASP A 162 -4.37 -10.39 20.03
N GLY A 163 -4.89 -10.28 21.26
CA GLY A 163 -4.34 -10.87 22.48
C GLY A 163 -5.05 -12.12 22.96
N PHE A 164 -5.93 -12.72 22.15
CA PHE A 164 -6.86 -13.77 22.58
C PHE A 164 -6.18 -15.02 23.13
N LEU A 165 -4.95 -15.30 22.68
CA LEU A 165 -4.18 -16.46 23.15
C LEU A 165 -3.71 -16.31 24.60
N GLN A 166 -3.71 -15.09 25.16
CA GLN A 166 -3.32 -14.78 26.54
C GLN A 166 -1.98 -15.41 26.96
N ILE A 167 -1.05 -15.59 26.01
CA ILE A 167 0.27 -16.17 26.26
C ILE A 167 1.16 -15.13 26.93
N GLY A 168 1.72 -15.47 28.10
CA GLY A 168 2.68 -14.64 28.82
C GLY A 168 2.08 -13.43 29.56
N LEU A 169 2.93 -12.72 30.31
CA LEU A 169 2.57 -11.53 31.08
C LEU A 169 3.56 -10.39 30.77
N PRO A 170 3.15 -9.31 30.08
CA PRO A 170 1.80 -9.03 29.56
C PRO A 170 1.43 -9.93 28.37
N GLY A 171 0.12 -10.08 28.11
CA GLY A 171 -0.39 -10.93 27.04
C GLY A 171 0.26 -10.63 25.67
N LEU A 172 0.64 -11.70 24.98
CA LEU A 172 1.23 -11.66 23.65
C LEU A 172 0.20 -11.16 22.63
N PHE A 173 0.59 -10.18 21.83
CA PHE A 173 -0.18 -9.69 20.71
C PHE A 173 0.37 -10.32 19.44
N ILE A 174 -0.49 -11.11 18.79
CA ILE A 174 -0.14 -11.96 17.67
C ILE A 174 0.33 -11.12 16.49
N SER A 175 -0.32 -9.98 16.23
CA SER A 175 0.02 -9.07 15.15
C SER A 175 1.47 -8.61 15.19
N GLY A 176 2.06 -8.36 16.36
CA GLY A 176 3.47 -7.94 16.47
C GLY A 176 4.42 -9.05 16.00
N VAL A 177 4.17 -10.29 16.44
CA VAL A 177 4.98 -11.46 16.09
C VAL A 177 4.80 -11.81 14.61
N VAL A 178 3.55 -11.82 14.14
CA VAL A 178 3.21 -12.11 12.73
C VAL A 178 3.80 -11.04 11.81
N LEU A 179 3.80 -9.77 12.21
CA LEU A 179 4.43 -8.69 11.43
C LEU A 179 5.93 -8.95 11.23
N LEU A 180 6.64 -9.26 12.33
CA LEU A 180 8.07 -9.56 12.26
C LEU A 180 8.35 -10.81 11.43
N ALA A 181 7.58 -11.89 11.64
CA ALA A 181 7.72 -13.13 10.91
C ALA A 181 7.44 -12.96 9.41
N ALA A 182 6.36 -12.27 9.04
CA ALA A 182 5.98 -12.03 7.66
C ALA A 182 6.96 -11.08 6.94
N ALA A 183 7.42 -10.01 7.61
CA ALA A 183 8.45 -9.12 7.06
C ALA A 183 9.76 -9.88 6.80
N THR A 184 10.17 -10.73 7.75
CA THR A 184 11.35 -11.59 7.62
C THR A 184 11.18 -12.59 6.47
N TYR A 185 10.02 -13.25 6.36
CA TYR A 185 9.70 -14.15 5.26
C TYR A 185 9.80 -13.45 3.89
N LEU A 186 9.21 -12.26 3.74
CA LEU A 186 9.25 -11.49 2.49
C LEU A 186 10.67 -11.04 2.14
N PHE A 187 11.48 -10.70 3.14
CA PHE A 187 12.91 -10.41 2.97
C PHE A 187 13.69 -11.65 2.51
N LEU A 188 13.56 -12.77 3.21
CA LEU A 188 14.25 -14.02 2.87
C LEU A 188 13.87 -14.49 1.47
N ARG A 189 12.59 -14.42 1.11
CA ARG A 189 12.11 -14.69 -0.26
C ARG A 189 12.86 -13.84 -1.30
N ARG A 190 13.07 -12.55 -1.02
CA ARG A 190 13.77 -11.63 -1.91
C ARG A 190 15.26 -11.95 -2.03
N VAL A 191 15.88 -12.50 -0.99
CA VAL A 191 17.30 -12.86 -0.98
C VAL A 191 17.56 -14.23 -1.61
N PHE A 192 16.68 -15.20 -1.35
CA PHE A 192 16.89 -16.58 -1.77
C PHE A 192 16.40 -16.89 -3.18
N ILE A 193 15.39 -16.17 -3.70
CA ILE A 193 14.93 -16.38 -5.09
C ILE A 193 15.83 -15.58 -6.04
N PRO A 194 16.66 -16.22 -6.89
CA PRO A 194 17.67 -15.53 -7.71
C PRO A 194 17.08 -14.47 -8.64
N GLN A 195 15.95 -14.76 -9.27
CA GLN A 195 15.26 -13.86 -10.20
C GLN A 195 14.80 -12.59 -9.49
N VAL A 196 14.23 -12.74 -8.29
CA VAL A 196 13.75 -11.61 -7.48
C VAL A 196 14.93 -10.79 -6.95
N ARG A 197 16.01 -11.46 -6.50
CA ARG A 197 17.23 -10.80 -6.03
C ARG A 197 17.88 -9.98 -7.14
N TYR A 198 17.92 -10.52 -8.36
CA TYR A 198 18.53 -9.87 -9.53
C TYR A 198 17.86 -8.53 -9.86
N ILE A 199 16.52 -8.45 -9.79
CA ILE A 199 15.76 -7.23 -10.09
C ILE A 199 15.57 -6.32 -8.87
N SER A 200 16.07 -6.68 -7.69
CA SER A 200 15.84 -5.93 -6.46
C SER A 200 16.86 -4.80 -6.28
N LEU A 201 16.36 -3.59 -6.01
CA LEU A 201 17.17 -2.40 -5.77
C LEU A 201 17.35 -2.17 -4.25
N PRO A 202 18.31 -1.34 -3.81
CA PRO A 202 18.44 -0.96 -2.40
C PRO A 202 17.14 -0.40 -1.80
N ALA A 203 16.37 0.36 -2.59
CA ALA A 203 15.07 0.90 -2.20
C ALA A 203 14.00 -0.16 -1.90
N ASP A 204 14.22 -1.41 -2.32
CA ASP A 204 13.34 -2.55 -2.01
C ASP A 204 13.70 -3.27 -0.70
N TYR A 205 14.96 -3.21 -0.29
CA TYR A 205 15.45 -3.82 0.96
C TYR A 205 15.30 -2.86 2.15
N PHE A 206 15.53 -1.57 1.93
CA PHE A 206 15.51 -0.57 3.00
C PHE A 206 14.19 -0.55 3.81
N PRO A 207 12.99 -0.52 3.19
CA PRO A 207 11.74 -0.53 3.95
C PRO A 207 11.54 -1.81 4.76
N LEU A 208 11.98 -2.96 4.22
CA LEU A 208 11.87 -4.23 4.94
C LEU A 208 12.74 -4.23 6.19
N PHE A 209 14.01 -3.83 6.09
CA PHE A 209 14.87 -3.71 7.26
C PHE A 209 14.37 -2.68 8.26
N LEU A 210 13.86 -1.53 7.78
CA LEU A 210 13.30 -0.49 8.64
C LEU A 210 12.09 -1.01 9.43
N ILE A 211 11.15 -1.69 8.77
CA ILE A 211 9.96 -2.25 9.42
C ILE A 211 10.32 -3.40 10.37
N ILE A 212 11.29 -4.25 10.00
CA ILE A 212 11.82 -5.28 10.91
C ILE A 212 12.42 -4.63 12.16
N ALA A 213 13.24 -3.58 12.03
CA ALA A 213 13.82 -2.87 13.17
C ALA A 213 12.75 -2.20 14.06
N ILE A 214 11.70 -1.62 13.46
CA ILE A 214 10.55 -1.06 14.18
C ILE A 214 9.80 -2.18 14.93
N ALA A 215 9.51 -3.30 14.28
CA ALA A 215 8.83 -4.42 14.91
C ALA A 215 9.64 -5.02 16.07
N VAL A 216 10.95 -5.23 15.87
CA VAL A 216 11.87 -5.75 16.91
C VAL A 216 11.92 -4.78 18.09
N SER A 217 12.14 -3.48 17.85
CA SER A 217 12.18 -2.49 18.95
C SER A 217 10.85 -2.42 19.70
N GLY A 218 9.71 -2.50 19.00
CA GLY A 218 8.38 -2.55 19.64
C GLY A 218 8.17 -3.78 20.51
N ILE A 219 8.54 -4.96 20.03
CA ILE A 219 8.48 -6.22 20.78
C ILE A 219 9.40 -6.16 22.02
N LEU A 220 10.63 -5.67 21.85
CA LEU A 220 11.60 -5.52 22.94
C LEU A 220 11.07 -4.60 24.04
N MET A 221 10.54 -3.43 23.69
CA MET A 221 9.97 -2.48 24.66
C MET A 221 8.80 -3.08 25.44
N ARG A 222 7.93 -3.85 24.77
CA ARG A 222 6.74 -4.40 25.39
C ARG A 222 7.01 -5.58 26.31
N TYR A 223 7.84 -6.53 25.86
CA TYR A 223 7.96 -7.84 26.53
C TYR A 223 9.23 -8.01 27.34
N PHE A 224 10.30 -7.27 27.02
CA PHE A 224 11.62 -7.54 27.60
C PHE A 224 12.15 -6.38 28.44
N ILE A 225 12.13 -5.16 27.90
CA ILE A 225 12.78 -4.00 28.54
C ILE A 225 11.81 -3.23 29.44
N LYS A 226 10.50 -3.29 29.15
CA LYS A 226 9.41 -2.54 29.82
C LYS A 226 9.66 -1.03 29.82
N VAL A 227 8.79 -0.30 29.14
CA VAL A 227 8.86 1.16 29.05
C VAL A 227 7.71 1.79 29.82
N ASP A 228 7.92 3.02 30.29
CA ASP A 228 6.85 3.78 30.93
C ASP A 228 5.81 4.23 29.89
N VAL A 229 4.75 3.45 29.77
CA VAL A 229 3.65 3.68 28.82
C VAL A 229 2.86 4.94 29.19
N VAL A 230 2.83 5.35 30.46
CA VAL A 230 2.11 6.56 30.90
C VAL A 230 2.83 7.80 30.38
N SER A 231 4.15 7.86 30.60
CA SER A 231 4.99 8.93 30.05
C SER A 231 4.96 8.97 28.53
N ILE A 232 5.03 7.81 27.86
CA ILE A 232 4.91 7.73 26.40
C ILE A 232 3.55 8.29 25.94
N LYS A 233 2.44 7.91 26.61
CA LYS A 233 1.10 8.41 26.28
C LYS A 233 1.00 9.93 26.51
N GLY A 234 1.62 10.45 27.56
CA GLY A 234 1.71 11.89 27.83
C GLY A 234 2.41 12.64 26.68
N LEU A 235 3.57 12.14 26.22
CA LEU A 235 4.27 12.71 25.08
C LEU A 235 3.40 12.66 23.80
N THR A 236 2.80 11.51 23.47
CA THR A 236 2.00 11.37 22.24
C THR A 236 0.73 12.24 22.25
N LEU A 237 0.08 12.39 23.40
CA LEU A 237 -1.04 13.33 23.56
C LEU A 237 -0.58 14.78 23.43
N GLY A 238 0.56 15.15 24.03
CA GLY A 238 1.16 16.47 23.88
C GLY A 238 1.52 16.80 22.43
N LEU A 239 2.06 15.83 21.68
CA LEU A 239 2.32 15.98 20.26
C LEU A 239 1.03 16.23 19.47
N PHE A 240 -0.02 15.47 19.75
CA PHE A 240 -1.30 15.58 19.07
C PHE A 240 -2.05 16.90 19.39
N SER A 241 -1.97 17.36 20.64
CA SER A 241 -2.59 18.62 21.09
C SER A 241 -1.75 19.86 20.78
N LEU A 242 -0.59 19.71 20.13
CA LEU A 242 0.37 20.77 19.84
C LEU A 242 0.92 21.47 21.10
N ASN A 243 0.90 20.77 22.23
CA ASN A 243 1.48 21.21 23.51
C ASN A 243 2.49 20.17 23.99
N ALA A 244 3.53 19.98 23.20
CA ALA A 244 4.49 18.91 23.40
C ALA A 244 5.49 19.26 24.51
N SER A 245 5.53 18.43 25.54
CA SER A 245 6.60 18.37 26.53
C SER A 245 7.23 16.98 26.51
N VAL A 246 8.50 16.88 26.90
CA VAL A 246 9.18 15.58 27.00
C VAL A 246 9.17 15.14 28.46
N PRO A 247 8.40 14.09 28.81
CA PRO A 247 8.43 13.55 30.16
C PRO A 247 9.79 12.97 30.51
N GLU A 248 10.18 13.07 31.77
CA GLU A 248 11.39 12.44 32.28
C GLU A 248 11.25 10.91 32.32
N GLY A 249 12.38 10.20 32.29
CA GLY A 249 12.41 8.74 32.48
C GLY A 249 12.05 7.89 31.25
N ILE A 250 11.80 8.50 30.09
CA ILE A 250 11.57 7.74 28.85
C ILE A 250 12.87 7.04 28.41
N GLY A 251 12.82 5.71 28.27
CA GLY A 251 13.97 4.90 27.89
C GLY A 251 14.47 5.15 26.46
N VAL A 252 15.79 4.98 26.25
CA VAL A 252 16.47 5.19 24.96
C VAL A 252 15.82 4.41 23.81
N LEU A 253 15.40 3.17 24.06
CA LEU A 253 14.80 2.31 23.04
C LEU A 253 13.50 2.88 22.47
N PHE A 254 12.73 3.64 23.25
CA PHE A 254 11.55 4.33 22.77
C PHE A 254 11.89 5.40 21.74
N TYR A 255 12.90 6.23 22.01
CA TYR A 255 13.33 7.25 21.05
C TYR A 255 13.91 6.63 19.78
N VAL A 256 14.62 5.51 19.88
CA VAL A 256 15.05 4.74 18.71
C VAL A 256 13.83 4.29 17.90
N HIS A 257 12.83 3.69 18.55
CA HIS A 257 11.60 3.26 17.89
C HIS A 257 10.87 4.42 17.21
N LEU A 258 10.63 5.52 17.94
CA LEU A 258 9.97 6.72 17.45
C LEU A 258 10.73 7.35 16.27
N PHE A 259 12.06 7.38 16.34
CA PHE A 259 12.90 7.85 15.24
C PHE A 259 12.73 6.99 13.99
N LEU A 260 12.82 5.66 14.11
CA LEU A 260 12.65 4.75 12.98
C LEU A 260 11.25 4.87 12.36
N VAL A 261 10.21 4.98 13.18
CA VAL A 261 8.83 5.23 12.71
C VAL A 261 8.73 6.58 12.00
N SER A 262 9.38 7.62 12.51
CA SER A 262 9.39 8.94 11.88
C SER A 262 10.13 8.91 10.52
N ILE A 263 11.25 8.19 10.43
CA ILE A 263 11.95 7.95 9.16
C ILE A 263 11.05 7.18 8.18
N LEU A 264 10.35 6.14 8.64
CA LEU A 264 9.41 5.40 7.82
C LEU A 264 8.34 6.34 7.26
N LEU A 265 7.74 7.17 8.12
CA LEU A 265 6.69 8.12 7.75
C LEU A 265 7.18 9.13 6.71
N ALA A 266 8.35 9.75 6.94
CA ALA A 266 8.96 10.69 5.98
C ALA A 266 9.37 10.02 4.66
N TYR A 267 9.74 8.74 4.69
CA TYR A 267 10.17 7.99 3.51
C TYR A 267 9.01 7.52 2.62
N ILE A 268 7.83 7.23 3.21
CA ILE A 268 6.66 6.74 2.50
C ILE A 268 6.39 7.49 1.19
N PRO A 269 6.15 8.82 1.15
CA PRO A 269 5.73 9.54 -0.05
C PRO A 269 6.70 9.44 -1.23
N PHE A 270 7.97 9.16 -0.98
CA PHE A 270 9.02 9.11 -1.99
C PHE A 270 9.37 7.68 -2.43
N SER A 271 8.64 6.68 -1.94
CA SER A 271 9.00 5.27 -2.11
C SER A 271 7.90 4.42 -2.71
N LYS A 272 8.23 3.14 -2.94
CA LYS A 272 7.28 2.09 -3.36
C LYS A 272 6.18 1.86 -2.31
N LEU A 273 6.33 2.35 -1.08
CA LEU A 273 5.31 2.24 -0.05
C LEU A 273 4.04 3.03 -0.41
N MET A 274 4.11 4.08 -1.25
CA MET A 274 2.92 4.81 -1.68
C MET A 274 1.89 4.00 -2.48
N HIS A 275 2.15 2.72 -2.75
CA HIS A 275 1.18 1.83 -3.40
C HIS A 275 -0.17 1.75 -2.64
N PHE A 276 -0.21 1.93 -1.31
CA PHE A 276 -1.47 1.91 -0.55
C PHE A 276 -2.43 3.02 -0.99
N GLY A 277 -1.92 4.19 -1.40
CA GLY A 277 -2.73 5.26 -1.97
C GLY A 277 -2.86 5.15 -3.49
N GLY A 278 -1.77 4.80 -4.17
CA GLY A 278 -1.71 4.73 -5.63
C GLY A 278 -2.66 3.70 -6.24
N VAL A 279 -3.01 2.63 -5.52
CA VAL A 279 -3.94 1.60 -6.01
C VAL A 279 -5.31 2.18 -6.41
N PHE A 280 -5.79 3.21 -5.69
CA PHE A 280 -7.09 3.83 -5.94
C PHE A 280 -7.11 4.77 -7.16
N LEU A 281 -5.93 5.21 -7.60
CA LEU A 281 -5.75 6.10 -8.75
C LEU A 281 -5.24 5.36 -9.99
N SER A 282 -5.22 4.02 -9.97
CA SER A 282 -4.73 3.20 -11.07
C SER A 282 -5.87 2.90 -12.07
N PRO A 283 -5.83 3.42 -13.31
CA PRO A 283 -6.87 3.19 -14.34
C PRO A 283 -7.10 1.71 -14.67
N THR A 284 -6.06 0.90 -14.50
CA THR A 284 -6.12 -0.56 -14.69
C THR A 284 -6.97 -1.28 -13.65
N ARG A 285 -7.21 -0.65 -12.49
CA ARG A 285 -7.90 -1.22 -11.34
C ARG A 285 -9.26 -0.57 -11.09
N ASN A 286 -9.31 0.76 -11.15
CA ASN A 286 -10.46 1.57 -10.72
C ASN A 286 -11.47 1.90 -11.84
N LEU A 287 -11.31 1.34 -13.05
CA LEU A 287 -12.25 1.52 -14.15
C LEU A 287 -13.10 0.27 -14.39
N ALA A 288 -14.32 0.50 -14.86
CA ALA A 288 -15.18 -0.56 -15.39
C ALA A 288 -14.80 -0.91 -16.84
N ASN A 289 -14.96 -2.17 -17.21
CA ASN A 289 -14.85 -2.65 -18.59
C ASN A 289 -16.19 -2.49 -19.31
N ASP A 290 -16.52 -1.25 -19.65
CA ASP A 290 -17.76 -0.84 -20.30
C ASP A 290 -17.51 -0.04 -21.59
N SER A 291 -16.29 -0.10 -22.14
CA SER A 291 -15.88 0.66 -23.34
C SER A 291 -16.75 0.38 -24.58
N ARG A 292 -17.36 -0.81 -24.64
CA ARG A 292 -18.30 -1.22 -25.72
C ARG A 292 -19.75 -0.78 -25.48
N VAL A 293 -20.08 -0.32 -24.28
CA VAL A 293 -21.43 0.09 -23.87
C VAL A 293 -21.52 1.61 -23.74
N LYS A 294 -20.47 2.23 -23.20
CA LYS A 294 -20.38 3.66 -22.99
C LYS A 294 -19.12 4.18 -23.65
N ARG A 295 -19.30 5.13 -24.58
CA ARG A 295 -18.19 5.85 -25.22
C ARG A 295 -17.36 6.55 -24.14
N HIS A 296 -16.07 6.24 -24.09
CA HIS A 296 -15.10 6.95 -23.27
C HIS A 296 -14.57 8.14 -24.07
N ILE A 297 -14.71 9.35 -23.53
CA ILE A 297 -14.18 10.55 -24.17
C ILE A 297 -12.76 10.77 -23.65
N ASN A 298 -11.81 10.79 -24.58
CA ASN A 298 -10.41 11.04 -24.25
C ASN A 298 -10.26 12.52 -23.83
N PRO A 299 -9.78 12.83 -22.61
CA PRO A 299 -9.55 14.20 -22.16
C PRO A 299 -8.45 14.94 -22.95
N TRP A 300 -7.66 14.24 -23.76
CA TRP A 300 -6.65 14.81 -24.66
C TRP A 300 -7.15 15.08 -26.08
N ASN A 301 -8.44 14.85 -26.36
CA ASN A 301 -8.98 15.20 -27.66
C ASN A 301 -8.96 16.72 -27.82
N TYR A 302 -8.12 17.22 -28.73
CA TYR A 302 -8.18 18.59 -29.21
C TYR A 302 -9.35 18.73 -30.20
N PRO A 303 -9.82 19.96 -30.48
CA PRO A 303 -10.85 20.18 -31.48
C PRO A 303 -10.29 19.77 -32.85
N VAL A 304 -10.81 18.68 -33.42
CA VAL A 304 -10.52 18.26 -34.79
C VAL A 304 -11.68 18.69 -35.65
N LYS A 305 -11.42 19.25 -36.84
CA LYS A 305 -12.47 19.43 -37.85
C LYS A 305 -12.94 18.05 -38.29
N LEU A 306 -14.14 17.66 -37.87
CA LEU A 306 -14.77 16.40 -38.26
C LEU A 306 -15.57 16.64 -39.54
N HIS A 307 -15.60 15.64 -40.42
CA HIS A 307 -16.58 15.55 -41.49
C HIS A 307 -17.80 14.83 -40.90
N THR A 308 -18.90 15.56 -40.69
CA THR A 308 -20.09 14.95 -40.09
C THR A 308 -20.73 13.98 -41.07
N TYR A 309 -21.56 13.06 -40.56
CA TYR A 309 -22.33 12.19 -41.44
C TYR A 309 -23.23 13.00 -42.38
N GLU A 310 -23.79 14.12 -41.91
CA GLU A 310 -24.61 15.02 -42.73
C GLU A 310 -23.80 15.65 -43.87
N GLU A 311 -22.59 16.16 -43.59
CA GLU A 311 -21.71 16.72 -44.62
C GLU A 311 -21.23 15.64 -45.60
N TYR A 312 -21.00 14.41 -45.12
CA TYR A 312 -20.63 13.27 -45.96
C TYR A 312 -21.79 12.83 -46.84
N GLU A 313 -22.99 12.76 -46.29
CA GLU A 313 -24.21 12.43 -47.02
C GLU A 313 -24.48 13.48 -48.09
N ASP A 314 -24.36 14.77 -47.78
CA ASP A 314 -24.56 15.85 -48.75
C ASP A 314 -23.53 15.83 -49.89
N GLU A 315 -22.28 15.43 -49.62
CA GLU A 315 -21.22 15.30 -50.63
C GLU A 315 -21.38 14.07 -51.53
N PHE A 316 -21.85 12.94 -50.97
CA PHE A 316 -21.87 11.64 -51.66
C PHE A 316 -23.27 11.09 -51.91
N ARG A 317 -24.32 11.88 -51.68
CA ARG A 317 -25.75 11.49 -51.74
C ARG A 317 -26.09 10.63 -52.93
N ASP A 318 -25.80 11.12 -54.13
CA ASP A 318 -26.17 10.46 -55.38
C ASP A 318 -25.50 9.08 -55.50
N LYS A 319 -24.21 9.00 -55.16
CA LYS A 319 -23.45 7.73 -55.16
C LYS A 319 -23.95 6.76 -54.12
N MET A 320 -24.32 7.25 -52.94
CA MET A 320 -24.89 6.43 -51.88
C MET A 320 -26.27 5.88 -52.27
N LYS A 321 -27.12 6.71 -52.89
CA LYS A 321 -28.42 6.32 -53.42
C LYS A 321 -28.31 5.28 -54.53
N GLU A 322 -27.42 5.50 -55.49
CA GLU A 322 -27.13 4.53 -56.57
C GLU A 322 -26.60 3.20 -56.01
N ALA A 323 -25.79 3.23 -54.95
CA ALA A 323 -25.28 2.04 -54.27
C ALA A 323 -26.33 1.38 -53.35
N GLY A 324 -27.54 1.92 -53.24
CA GLY A 324 -28.60 1.41 -52.36
C GLY A 324 -28.28 1.53 -50.87
N LEU A 325 -27.42 2.47 -50.47
CA LEU A 325 -27.08 2.73 -49.08
C LEU A 325 -28.20 3.56 -48.42
N PRO A 326 -28.49 3.33 -47.12
CA PRO A 326 -29.48 4.10 -46.39
C PRO A 326 -29.04 5.58 -46.24
N LEU A 327 -29.99 6.50 -46.39
CA LEU A 327 -29.81 7.96 -46.25
C LEU A 327 -30.72 8.46 -45.11
N ASP A 328 -30.26 9.43 -44.32
CA ASP A 328 -31.06 10.05 -43.25
C ASP A 328 -31.97 11.17 -43.79
N LYS A 329 -31.56 11.83 -44.88
CA LYS A 329 -32.39 12.80 -45.62
C LYS A 329 -32.75 12.20 -46.98
N GLU A 330 -34.01 12.35 -47.41
CA GLU A 330 -34.49 11.85 -48.71
C GLU A 330 -33.91 12.61 -49.92
#